data_AF-A0AAU2MVF3-F1
#
_entry.id   AF-A0AAU2MVF3-F1
#
_cell.length_a   1.000
_cell.length_b   1.000
_cell.length_c   1.000
_cell.angle_alpha   90.00
_cell.angle_beta   90.00
_cell.angle_gamma   90.00
#
_symmetry.space_group_name_H-M   'P 1'
#
loop_
_entity.id
_entity.type
_entity.pdbx_description
1 polymer ?
#
loop_
_entity_poly.entity_id
_entity_poly.type
_entity_poly.pdbx_seq_one_letter_code
_entity_poly.pdbx_strand_id
1 'polypeptide(L)'
;MSHTVLPRTPLPRTGPAPAPRGRIGAGFSPVPHRYHLYLRAGCPRSLRVTDTLADLGLTHSVTATVLGGDPGAADHTALRLAYEATGHHFDGALTVPALVDTWSGRVVSDHTPDILDDLRFLAAHPAFRAGS
;
A
#
# COMPACT_ATOMS: atom_id res chain seq x y z
N MET A 1 -23.33 -43.22 -13.65
CA MET A 1 -21.89 -42.94 -13.91
C MET A 1 -21.46 -41.87 -12.94
N SER A 2 -20.79 -42.25 -11.85
CA SER A 2 -20.42 -41.34 -10.75
C SER A 2 -19.02 -40.79 -10.99
N HIS A 3 -18.89 -39.49 -11.23
CA HIS A 3 -17.58 -38.83 -11.31
C HIS A 3 -17.11 -38.47 -9.90
N THR A 4 -16.10 -39.19 -9.42
CA THR A 4 -15.35 -38.85 -8.21
C THR A 4 -14.54 -37.58 -8.47
N VAL A 5 -14.92 -36.48 -7.84
CA VAL A 5 -14.08 -35.27 -7.77
C VAL A 5 -13.02 -35.49 -6.70
N LEU A 6 -11.75 -35.57 -7.11
CA LEU A 6 -10.62 -35.60 -6.19
C LEU A 6 -10.46 -34.22 -5.52
N PRO A 7 -10.19 -34.16 -4.20
CA PRO A 7 -9.90 -32.90 -3.53
C PRO A 7 -8.59 -32.32 -4.08
N ARG A 8 -8.64 -31.11 -4.65
CA ARG A 8 -7.45 -30.36 -5.02
C ARG A 8 -6.73 -29.93 -3.74
N THR A 9 -5.67 -30.65 -3.36
CA THR A 9 -4.74 -30.21 -2.33
C THR A 9 -4.05 -28.93 -2.84
N PRO A 10 -4.17 -27.78 -2.16
CA PRO A 10 -3.44 -26.58 -2.57
C PRO A 10 -1.94 -26.86 -2.41
N LEU A 11 -1.20 -26.78 -3.51
CA LEU A 11 0.26 -26.89 -3.49
C LEU A 11 0.84 -25.71 -2.68
N PRO A 12 1.87 -25.93 -1.85
CA PRO A 12 2.58 -24.84 -1.21
C PRO A 12 3.15 -23.92 -2.30
N ARG A 13 2.80 -22.63 -2.23
CA ARG A 13 3.37 -21.60 -3.11
C ARG A 13 4.79 -21.31 -2.64
N THR A 14 5.77 -22.01 -3.22
CA THR A 14 7.21 -21.80 -2.97
C THR A 14 7.80 -20.68 -3.85
N GLY A 15 6.97 -19.70 -4.24
CA GLY A 15 7.40 -18.53 -5.01
C GLY A 15 7.27 -17.27 -4.16
N PRO A 16 8.04 -16.21 -4.45
CA PRO A 16 7.89 -14.94 -3.75
C PRO A 16 6.43 -14.51 -3.80
N ALA A 17 5.92 -14.01 -2.66
CA ALA A 17 4.55 -13.52 -2.58
C ALA A 17 4.32 -12.50 -3.71
N PRO A 18 3.19 -12.59 -4.45
CA PRO A 18 2.90 -11.62 -5.49
C PRO A 18 2.89 -10.22 -4.90
N ALA A 19 3.48 -9.27 -5.62
CA ALA A 19 3.55 -7.88 -5.17
C ALA A 19 2.14 -7.33 -4.91
N PRO A 20 1.95 -6.52 -3.87
CA PRO A 20 0.65 -5.94 -3.55
C PRO A 20 0.19 -5.03 -4.70
N ARG A 21 -1.00 -5.32 -5.21
CA ARG A 21 -1.67 -4.61 -6.32
C ARG A 21 -3.13 -4.30 -5.99
N GLY A 22 -3.42 -4.11 -4.70
CA GLY A 22 -4.72 -3.63 -4.23
C GLY A 22 -4.99 -2.22 -4.75
N ARG A 23 -6.27 -1.89 -4.95
CA ARG A 23 -6.72 -0.60 -5.46
C ARG A 23 -7.77 0.02 -4.56
N ILE A 24 -7.64 1.31 -4.28
CA ILE A 24 -8.68 2.06 -3.57
C ILE A 24 -9.95 2.10 -4.42
N GLY A 25 -11.09 1.82 -3.80
CA GLY A 25 -12.40 1.69 -4.47
C GLY A 25 -12.71 0.27 -4.98
N ALA A 26 -11.73 -0.64 -5.04
CA ALA A 26 -11.91 -2.03 -5.49
C ALA A 26 -11.72 -3.06 -4.35
N GLY A 27 -11.96 -2.65 -3.10
CA GLY A 27 -11.77 -3.48 -1.90
C GLY A 27 -11.25 -2.70 -0.70
N PHE A 28 -10.63 -1.54 -0.93
CA PHE A 28 -10.25 -0.59 0.11
C PHE A 28 -11.12 0.67 0.00
N SER A 29 -11.89 0.98 1.04
CA SER A 29 -12.85 2.09 1.00
C SER A 29 -12.15 3.46 1.12
N PRO A 30 -12.48 4.44 0.26
CA PRO A 30 -11.86 5.77 0.26
C PRO A 30 -12.31 6.60 1.48
N VAL A 31 -11.63 6.41 2.60
CA VAL A 31 -11.89 7.10 3.87
C VAL A 31 -10.71 8.01 4.22
N PRO A 32 -10.93 9.30 4.54
CA PRO A 32 -9.87 10.19 5.01
C PRO A 32 -9.15 9.64 6.25
N HIS A 33 -7.86 9.89 6.36
CA HIS A 33 -6.97 9.44 7.45
C HIS A 33 -6.82 7.91 7.60
N ARG A 34 -7.35 7.13 6.66
CA ARG A 34 -7.20 5.67 6.63
C ARG A 34 -5.90 5.21 5.98
N TYR A 35 -5.32 6.03 5.11
CA TYR A 35 -4.17 5.62 4.31
C TYR A 35 -2.89 6.31 4.77
N HIS A 36 -1.80 5.54 4.78
CA HIS A 36 -0.47 6.00 5.13
C HIS A 36 0.52 5.66 4.01
N LEU A 37 1.37 6.63 3.64
CA LEU A 37 2.43 6.46 2.65
C LEU A 37 3.79 6.35 3.33
N TYR A 38 4.53 5.28 3.02
CA TYR A 38 5.95 5.18 3.35
C TYR A 38 6.79 5.54 2.12
N LEU A 39 7.69 6.50 2.33
CA LEU A 39 8.50 7.13 1.29
C LEU A 39 9.98 7.02 1.66
N ARG A 40 10.89 7.31 0.71
CA ARG A 40 12.32 7.39 0.99
C ARG A 40 12.93 8.65 0.38
N ALA A 41 13.77 9.32 1.15
CA ALA A 41 14.52 10.49 0.68
C ALA A 41 15.42 10.12 -0.51
N GLY A 42 15.47 10.97 -1.53
CA GLY A 42 16.28 10.76 -2.73
C GLY A 42 15.76 9.70 -3.71
N CYS A 43 14.64 9.03 -3.42
CA CYS A 43 14.00 8.12 -4.37
C CYS A 43 13.09 8.91 -5.35
N PRO A 44 13.34 8.88 -6.67
CA PRO A 44 12.52 9.62 -7.64
C PRO A 44 11.04 9.24 -7.63
N ARG A 45 10.74 7.96 -7.33
CA ARG A 45 9.35 7.47 -7.24
C ARG A 45 8.65 8.03 -6.01
N SER A 46 9.34 8.12 -4.88
CA SER A 46 8.79 8.70 -3.65
C SER A 46 8.57 10.21 -3.80
N LEU A 47 9.51 10.93 -4.43
CA LEU A 47 9.34 12.36 -4.74
C LEU A 47 8.09 12.59 -5.59
N ARG A 48 7.89 11.80 -6.65
CA ARG A 48 6.70 11.92 -7.50
C ARG A 48 5.39 11.73 -6.72
N VAL A 49 5.38 10.81 -5.75
CA VAL A 49 4.21 10.58 -4.88
C VAL A 49 4.02 11.75 -3.92
N THR A 50 5.09 12.29 -3.33
CA THR A 50 5.04 13.48 -2.47
C THR A 50 4.48 14.69 -3.21
N ASP A 51 5.01 14.99 -4.39
CA ASP A 51 4.56 16.11 -5.22
C ASP A 51 3.08 15.96 -5.58
N THR A 52 2.67 14.76 -6.01
CA THR A 52 1.26 14.48 -6.34
C THR A 52 0.35 14.62 -5.11
N LEU A 53 0.82 14.20 -3.93
CA LEU A 53 0.05 14.33 -2.69
C LEU A 53 -0.20 15.81 -2.34
N ALA A 54 0.81 16.65 -2.51
CA ALA A 54 0.72 18.10 -2.30
C ALA A 54 -0.15 18.79 -3.36
N ASP A 55 0.08 18.49 -4.64
CA ASP A 55 -0.66 19.07 -5.77
C ASP A 55 -2.17 18.78 -5.71
N LEU A 56 -2.54 17.60 -5.19
CA LEU A 56 -3.93 17.19 -5.01
C LEU A 56 -4.55 17.67 -3.68
N GLY A 57 -3.80 18.37 -2.82
CA GLY A 57 -4.28 18.84 -1.52
C GLY A 57 -4.58 17.71 -0.52
N LEU A 58 -3.98 16.54 -0.69
CA LEU A 58 -4.25 15.34 0.12
C LEU A 58 -3.36 15.22 1.37
N THR A 59 -2.45 16.17 1.58
CA THR A 59 -1.49 16.17 2.71
C THR A 59 -2.15 16.14 4.09
N HIS A 60 -3.41 16.61 4.19
CA HIS A 60 -4.17 16.56 5.43
C HIS A 60 -4.97 15.26 5.61
N SER A 61 -5.28 14.54 4.51
CA SER A 61 -6.13 13.34 4.55
C SER A 61 -5.37 12.03 4.40
N VAL A 62 -4.15 12.05 3.86
CA VAL A 62 -3.28 10.89 3.73
C VAL A 62 -1.95 11.22 4.40
N THR A 63 -1.64 10.48 5.45
CA THR A 63 -0.38 10.67 6.20
C THR A 63 0.78 10.12 5.39
N ALA A 64 1.94 10.76 5.45
CA ALA A 64 3.15 10.26 4.81
C ALA A 64 4.35 10.33 5.76
N THR A 65 5.14 9.26 5.78
CA THR A 65 6.42 9.19 6.52
C THR A 65 7.56 8.93 5.54
N VAL A 66 8.61 9.74 5.65
CA VAL A 66 9.87 9.49 4.95
C VAL A 66 10.75 8.62 5.83
N LEU A 67 11.02 7.40 5.37
CA LEU A 67 11.90 6.46 6.05
C LEU A 67 13.34 6.97 6.08
N GLY A 68 13.93 6.94 7.27
CA GLY A 68 15.35 7.13 7.47
C GLY A 68 16.19 5.96 6.95
N GLY A 69 17.51 6.12 7.00
CA GLY A 69 18.46 5.07 6.63
C GLY A 69 18.61 3.95 7.67
N ASP A 70 18.09 4.14 8.88
CA ASP A 70 18.17 3.17 9.97
C ASP A 70 17.17 2.02 9.76
N PRO A 71 17.65 0.77 9.55
CA PRO A 71 16.76 -0.36 9.38
C PRO A 71 16.04 -0.78 10.67
N GLY A 72 16.49 -0.33 11.85
CA GLY A 72 15.86 -0.61 13.15
C GLY A 72 14.80 0.40 13.57
N ALA A 73 14.58 1.46 12.78
CA ALA A 73 13.60 2.49 13.10
C ALA A 73 12.17 1.92 13.19
N ALA A 74 11.36 2.49 14.08
CA ALA A 74 9.98 2.06 14.31
C ALA A 74 9.15 2.09 13.02
N ASP A 75 9.33 3.11 12.17
CA ASP A 75 8.63 3.23 10.89
C ASP A 75 8.98 2.11 9.91
N HIS A 76 10.23 1.66 9.90
CA HIS A 76 10.67 0.57 9.03
C HIS A 76 10.13 -0.77 9.51
N THR A 77 10.07 -0.95 10.84
CA THR A 77 9.43 -2.11 11.47
C THR A 77 7.93 -2.13 11.18
N ALA A 78 7.26 -0.98 11.27
CA ALA A 78 5.85 -0.85 10.94
C ALA A 78 5.57 -1.18 9.46
N LEU A 79 6.40 -0.69 8.54
CA LEU A 79 6.29 -1.05 7.12
C LEU A 79 6.50 -2.56 6.91
N ARG A 80 7.48 -3.16 7.58
CA ARG A 80 7.73 -4.61 7.50
C ARG A 80 6.51 -5.42 7.91
N LEU A 81 5.95 -5.09 9.08
CA LEU A 81 4.73 -5.74 9.57
C LEU A 81 3.57 -5.58 8.58
N ALA A 82 3.48 -4.44 7.90
CA ALA A 82 2.44 -4.23 6.90
C ALA A 82 2.59 -5.13 5.66
N TYR A 83 3.81 -5.36 5.18
CA TYR A 83 4.07 -6.32 4.11
C TYR A 83 3.75 -7.75 4.55
N GLU A 84 4.18 -8.14 5.74
CA GLU A 84 3.90 -9.46 6.32
C GLU A 84 2.39 -9.70 6.52
N ALA A 85 1.62 -8.66 6.87
CA ALA A 85 0.16 -8.73 6.97
C ALA A 85 -0.54 -8.87 5.61
N THR A 86 0.12 -8.45 4.52
CA THR A 86 -0.44 -8.47 3.15
C THR A 86 -0.31 -9.85 2.49
N GLY A 87 0.74 -10.59 2.83
CA GLY A 87 0.94 -11.97 2.39
C GLY A 87 1.75 -12.75 3.41
N HIS A 88 1.33 -13.99 3.69
CA HIS A 88 2.08 -14.89 4.57
C HIS A 88 3.49 -15.10 4.03
N HIS A 89 4.50 -14.67 4.80
CA HIS A 89 5.92 -14.65 4.46
C HIS A 89 6.32 -13.58 3.43
N PHE A 90 6.57 -12.37 3.93
CA PHE A 90 7.33 -11.38 3.18
C PHE A 90 8.84 -11.57 3.43
N ASP A 91 9.50 -12.32 2.56
CA ASP A 91 10.96 -12.43 2.50
C ASP A 91 11.59 -11.40 1.52
N GLY A 92 10.77 -10.46 1.03
CA GLY A 92 11.16 -9.48 0.02
C GLY A 92 11.90 -8.26 0.58
N ALA A 93 12.50 -7.48 -0.32
CA ALA A 93 13.00 -6.15 0.02
C ALA A 93 11.82 -5.19 0.23
N LEU A 94 11.84 -4.40 1.30
CA LEU A 94 10.82 -3.38 1.56
C LEU A 94 10.89 -2.32 0.46
N THR A 95 9.89 -2.33 -0.41
CA THR A 95 9.80 -1.43 -1.56
C THR A 95 9.17 -0.11 -1.13
N VAL A 96 9.66 0.97 -1.73
CA VAL A 96 9.13 2.32 -1.54
C VAL A 96 9.01 3.00 -2.90
N PRO A 97 7.95 3.80 -3.14
CA PRO A 97 6.87 4.14 -2.23
C PRO A 97 5.91 2.97 -1.94
N ALA A 98 5.37 2.91 -0.71
CA ALA A 98 4.39 1.92 -0.31
C ALA A 98 3.16 2.60 0.31
N LEU A 99 1.99 2.23 -0.18
CA LEU A 99 0.69 2.68 0.33
C LEU A 99 0.14 1.62 1.28
N VAL A 100 -0.13 2.01 2.51
CA VAL A 100 -0.61 1.14 3.59
C VAL A 100 -2.01 1.57 4.02
N ASP A 101 -2.90 0.59 4.18
CA ASP A 101 -4.18 0.77 4.84
C ASP A 101 -3.98 0.60 6.35
N THR A 102 -4.17 1.67 7.13
CA THR A 102 -3.93 1.65 8.58
C THR A 102 -4.97 0.83 9.33
N TRP A 103 -6.15 0.59 8.75
CA TRP A 103 -7.20 -0.21 9.38
C TRP A 103 -6.91 -1.70 9.33
N SER A 104 -6.48 -2.21 8.18
CA SER A 104 -6.07 -3.61 8.04
C SER A 104 -4.61 -3.84 8.40
N GLY A 105 -3.81 -2.77 8.47
CA GLY A 105 -2.37 -2.84 8.64
C GLY A 105 -1.67 -3.48 7.44
N ARG A 106 -2.25 -3.42 6.24
CA ARG A 106 -1.73 -4.08 5.03
C ARG A 106 -1.26 -3.08 3.99
N VAL A 107 -0.25 -3.45 3.22
CA VAL A 107 0.15 -2.75 2.01
C VAL A 107 -0.94 -2.92 0.96
N VAL A 108 -1.54 -1.81 0.55
CA VAL A 108 -2.49 -1.74 -0.57
C VAL A 108 -1.74 -1.94 -1.87
N SER A 109 -0.71 -1.14 -2.11
CA SER A 109 0.12 -1.21 -3.31
C SER A 109 1.52 -0.66 -3.05
N ASP A 110 2.50 -1.26 -3.72
CA ASP A 110 3.88 -0.73 -3.85
C ASP A 110 4.20 -0.31 -5.29
N HIS A 111 3.19 -0.30 -6.17
CA HIS A 111 3.33 0.11 -7.55
C HIS A 111 3.06 1.61 -7.69
N THR A 112 4.09 2.38 -8.00
CA THR A 112 3.97 3.86 -8.09
C THR A 112 2.85 4.32 -9.04
N PRO A 113 2.67 3.78 -10.26
CA PRO A 113 1.53 4.15 -11.10
C PRO A 113 0.16 3.92 -10.44
N ASP A 114 -0.05 2.75 -9.82
CA ASP A 114 -1.32 2.46 -9.13
C ASP A 114 -1.54 3.39 -7.94
N ILE A 115 -0.49 3.67 -7.16
CA ILE A 115 -0.56 4.62 -6.03
C ILE A 115 -0.97 6.00 -6.53
N LEU A 116 -0.39 6.49 -7.62
CA LEU A 116 -0.74 7.80 -8.17
C LEU A 116 -2.19 7.86 -8.68
N ASP A 117 -2.66 6.78 -9.31
CA ASP A 117 -4.06 6.69 -9.74
C ASP A 117 -5.02 6.63 -8.56
N ASP A 118 -4.66 5.91 -7.50
CA ASP A 118 -5.45 5.84 -6.28
C ASP A 118 -5.49 7.19 -5.55
N LEU A 119 -4.39 7.96 -5.54
CA LEU A 119 -4.40 9.33 -5.01
C LEU A 119 -5.32 10.24 -5.82
N ARG A 120 -5.29 10.17 -7.16
CA ARG A 120 -6.23 10.92 -8.02
C ARG A 120 -7.68 10.53 -7.76
N PHE A 121 -7.92 9.23 -7.57
CA PHE A 121 -9.24 8.72 -7.21
C PHE A 121 -9.71 9.28 -5.86
N LEU A 122 -8.83 9.30 -4.84
CA LEU A 122 -9.14 9.89 -3.54
C LEU A 122 -9.46 11.38 -3.65
N ALA A 123 -8.66 12.17 -4.37
CA ALA A 123 -8.89 13.61 -4.55
C ALA A 123 -10.23 13.92 -5.24
N ALA A 124 -10.65 13.06 -6.18
CA ALA A 124 -11.96 13.18 -6.83
C ALA A 124 -13.12 12.77 -5.91
N HIS A 125 -12.86 11.97 -4.88
CA HIS A 125 -13.89 11.42 -4.01
C HIS A 125 -14.48 12.51 -3.08
N PRO A 126 -15.82 12.60 -2.94
CA PRO A 126 -16.47 13.68 -2.19
C PRO A 126 -16.02 13.76 -0.72
N ALA A 127 -15.66 12.63 -0.10
CA ALA A 127 -15.17 12.61 1.27
C ALA A 127 -13.86 13.37 1.50
N PHE A 128 -13.05 13.57 0.45
CA PHE A 128 -11.77 14.28 0.52
C PHE A 128 -11.87 15.75 0.09
N ARG A 129 -12.98 16.14 -0.54
CA ARG A 129 -13.23 17.52 -0.98
C ARG A 129 -13.82 18.40 0.12
N ALA A 130 -14.40 17.81 1.16
CA ALA A 130 -15.13 18.52 2.21
C ALA A 130 -14.23 19.13 3.31
N GLY A 131 -12.91 18.93 3.24
CA GLY A 131 -11.96 19.39 4.26
C GLY A 131 -10.95 20.44 3.77
N SER A 132 -11.18 21.06 2.61
CA SER A 132 -10.34 22.14 2.04
C SER A 132 -10.76 23.52 2.56
#